data_AF-A0A9D7JTV7-F1
#
_entry.id   AF-A0A9D7JTV7-F1
#
_cell.length_a   1.000
_cell.length_b   1.000
_cell.length_c   1.000
_cell.angle_alpha   90.00
_cell.angle_beta   90.00
_cell.angle_gamma   90.00
#
_symmetry.space_group_name_H-M   'P 1'
#
loop_
_entity.id
_entity.type
_entity.pdbx_description
1 polymer ?
#
loop_
_entity_poly.entity_id
_entity_poly.type
_entity_poly.pdbx_seq_one_letter_code
_entity_poly.pdbx_strand_id
1 'polypeptide(L)'
;MTTAKQDDIYYSPSFEVENIESKSGIVITAVGTPNNFEFSIFYKRPKIVKQFFGLIEKVIENYSTDIRSQTKNDALDCIKALLRNDMGFLSSKVGQ
;
A
#
# COMPACT_ATOMS: atom_id res chain seq x y z
N MET A 1 -23.21 19.99 -8.08
CA MET A 1 -22.29 18.85 -8.31
C MET A 1 -23.05 17.81 -9.09
N THR A 2 -22.54 17.42 -10.26
CA THR A 2 -23.15 16.38 -11.09
C THR A 2 -22.63 15.02 -10.60
N THR A 3 -23.51 14.12 -10.20
CA THR A 3 -23.15 12.76 -9.79
C THR A 3 -22.74 11.93 -11.03
N ALA A 4 -21.69 11.12 -10.89
CA ALA A 4 -21.30 10.15 -11.92
C ALA A 4 -22.42 9.10 -12.10
N LYS A 5 -22.59 8.59 -13.33
CA LYS A 5 -23.49 7.46 -13.57
C LYS A 5 -22.83 6.18 -13.04
N GLN A 6 -23.63 5.25 -12.53
CA GLN A 6 -23.14 4.01 -11.95
C GLN A 6 -22.22 3.22 -12.90
N ASP A 7 -22.56 3.19 -14.19
CA ASP A 7 -21.80 2.47 -15.22
C ASP A 7 -20.45 3.12 -15.56
N ASP A 8 -20.23 4.37 -15.12
CA ASP A 8 -18.97 5.09 -15.27
C ASP A 8 -18.04 4.88 -14.04
N ILE A 9 -18.49 4.13 -13.03
CA ILE A 9 -17.71 3.83 -11.82
C ILE A 9 -16.96 2.52 -12.02
N TYR A 10 -15.67 2.63 -12.31
CA TYR A 10 -14.77 1.49 -12.41
C TYR A 10 -14.02 1.31 -11.10
N TYR A 11 -13.90 0.07 -10.65
CA TYR A 11 -12.99 -0.32 -9.58
C TYR A 11 -12.05 -1.41 -10.09
N SER A 12 -10.79 -1.33 -9.69
CA SER A 12 -9.85 -2.42 -9.91
C SER A 12 -9.94 -3.36 -8.73
N PRO A 13 -10.02 -4.69 -8.95
CA PRO A 13 -10.01 -5.64 -7.85
C PRO A 13 -8.70 -5.51 -7.07
N SER A 14 -8.81 -5.52 -5.75
CA SER A 14 -7.67 -5.45 -4.84
C SER A 14 -7.59 -6.68 -3.94
N PHE A 15 -6.36 -7.02 -3.58
CA PHE A 15 -6.03 -8.00 -2.56
C PHE A 15 -5.46 -7.25 -1.35
N GLU A 16 -6.03 -7.46 -0.17
CA GLU A 16 -5.59 -6.83 1.07
C GLU A 16 -5.24 -7.90 2.11
N VAL A 17 -4.10 -7.71 2.77
CA VAL A 17 -3.63 -8.56 3.87
C VAL A 17 -3.00 -7.70 4.96
N GLU A 18 -3.37 -7.98 6.21
CA GLU A 18 -2.86 -7.30 7.40
C GLU A 18 -2.24 -8.30 8.37
N ASN A 19 -1.10 -7.94 8.94
CA ASN A 19 -0.56 -8.62 10.11
C ASN A 19 -1.26 -8.12 11.37
N ILE A 20 -2.00 -9.02 12.04
CA ILE A 20 -2.82 -8.67 13.21
C ILE A 20 -2.02 -8.17 14.41
N GLU A 21 -0.74 -8.54 14.53
CA GLU A 21 0.14 -8.16 15.63
C GLU A 21 0.80 -6.80 15.36
N SER A 22 1.42 -6.62 14.20
CA SER A 22 2.13 -5.37 13.86
C SER A 22 1.24 -4.27 13.30
N LYS A 23 -0.01 -4.59 12.93
CA LYS A 23 -0.96 -3.69 12.24
C LYS A 23 -0.44 -3.15 10.90
N SER A 24 0.64 -3.75 10.39
CA SER A 24 1.15 -3.49 9.05
C SER A 24 0.33 -4.30 8.04
N GLY A 25 -0.04 -3.66 6.92
CA GLY A 25 -0.82 -4.29 5.88
C GLY A 25 -0.38 -3.86 4.49
N ILE A 26 -0.63 -4.73 3.52
CA ILE A 26 -0.37 -4.47 2.12
C ILE A 26 -1.68 -4.59 1.35
N VAL A 27 -1.94 -3.61 0.48
CA VAL A 27 -2.99 -3.70 -0.54
C VAL A 27 -2.33 -3.76 -1.90
N ILE A 28 -2.74 -4.70 -2.73
CA ILE A 28 -2.26 -4.84 -4.11
C ILE A 28 -3.43 -4.75 -5.06
N THR A 29 -3.30 -3.91 -6.07
CA THR A 29 -4.26 -3.77 -7.15
C THR A 29 -3.57 -4.08 -8.47
N ALA A 30 -4.21 -4.89 -9.31
CA ALA A 30 -3.73 -5.15 -10.66
C ALA A 30 -4.55 -4.32 -11.67
N VAL A 31 -3.88 -3.68 -12.61
CA VAL A 31 -4.49 -2.90 -13.69
C VAL A 31 -3.88 -3.37 -15.02
N GLY A 32 -4.71 -3.50 -16.05
CA GLY A 32 -4.27 -3.87 -17.39
C GLY A 32 -5.08 -5.02 -17.98
N THR A 33 -4.47 -5.74 -18.92
CA THR A 33 -5.08 -6.84 -19.67
C THR A 33 -4.40 -8.17 -19.32
N PRO A 34 -5.02 -9.33 -19.62
CA PRO A 34 -4.36 -10.62 -19.46
C PRO A 34 -2.98 -10.61 -20.14
N ASN A 35 -1.95 -11.07 -19.41
CA ASN A 35 -0.52 -11.06 -19.78
C ASN A 35 0.18 -9.68 -19.75
N ASN A 36 -0.53 -8.57 -19.49
CA ASN A 36 0.06 -7.25 -19.34
C ASN A 36 -0.56 -6.50 -18.15
N PHE A 37 -0.16 -6.91 -16.95
CA PHE A 37 -0.61 -6.30 -15.70
C PHE A 37 0.49 -5.44 -15.08
N GLU A 38 0.10 -4.25 -14.67
CA GLU A 38 0.83 -3.41 -13.73
C GLU A 38 0.20 -3.49 -12.35
N PHE A 39 1.04 -3.40 -11.32
CA PHE A 39 0.61 -3.52 -9.94
C PHE A 39 0.81 -2.19 -9.21
N SER A 40 -0.21 -1.79 -8.47
CA SER A 40 -0.11 -0.76 -7.43
C SER A 40 -0.03 -1.46 -6.07
N ILE A 41 0.93 -1.06 -5.25
CA ILE A 41 1.20 -1.63 -3.94
C ILE A 41 1.07 -0.51 -2.92
N PHE A 42 0.15 -0.68 -1.98
CA PHE A 42 -0.04 0.23 -0.85
C PHE A 42 0.50 -0.44 0.41
N TYR A 43 1.27 0.29 1.21
CA TYR A 43 1.80 -0.20 2.48
C TYR A 43 1.25 0.65 3.62
N LYS A 44 0.33 0.05 4.39
CA LYS A 44 -0.29 0.61 5.59
C LYS A 44 0.49 0.18 6.82
N ARG A 45 0.73 1.11 7.75
CA ARG A 45 1.41 0.85 9.03
C ARG A 45 1.20 1.97 10.03
N PRO A 46 1.33 1.72 11.34
CA PRO A 46 1.54 2.78 12.31
C PRO A 46 2.87 3.51 12.01
N LYS A 47 2.84 4.84 11.91
CA LYS A 47 4.04 5.66 11.71
C LYS A 47 4.05 6.87 12.64
N ILE A 48 5.18 7.11 13.30
CA ILE A 48 5.44 8.37 14.00
C ILE A 48 5.77 9.43 12.96
N VAL A 49 4.98 10.50 12.94
CA VAL A 49 5.22 11.67 12.08
C VAL A 49 5.62 12.85 12.94
N LYS A 50 6.70 13.51 12.53
CA LYS A 50 7.24 14.71 13.16
C LYS A 50 6.72 15.95 12.45
N GLN A 51 6.21 16.90 13.22
CA GLN A 51 5.77 18.21 12.75
C GLN A 51 6.55 19.32 13.45
N PHE A 52 6.54 20.54 12.87
CA PHE A 52 7.22 21.72 13.41
C PHE A 52 8.68 21.45 13.79
N PHE A 53 9.51 21.03 12.82
CA PHE A 53 10.93 20.70 13.04
C PHE A 53 11.18 19.63 14.13
N GLY A 54 10.20 18.77 14.40
CA GLY A 54 10.31 17.71 15.41
C GLY A 54 9.84 18.10 16.81
N LEU A 55 9.23 19.28 16.98
CA LEU A 55 8.66 19.71 18.26
C LEU A 55 7.37 18.94 18.62
N ILE A 56 6.68 18.37 17.62
CA ILE A 56 5.47 17.60 17.83
C ILE A 56 5.62 16.23 17.16
N GLU A 57 5.40 15.18 17.94
CA GLU A 57 5.32 13.80 17.47
C GLU A 57 3.88 13.30 17.56
N LYS A 58 3.38 12.67 16.50
CA LYS A 58 2.07 12.04 16.47
C LYS A 58 2.17 10.66 15.82
N VAL A 59 1.52 9.66 16.43
CA VAL A 59 1.31 8.35 15.80
C VAL A 59 0.12 8.45 14.85
N ILE A 60 0.34 8.04 13.60
CA ILE A 60 -0.71 7.82 12.62
C ILE A 60 -0.85 6.32 12.44
N GLU A 61 -1.91 5.73 12.99
CA GLU A 61 -2.13 4.26 13.01
C GLU A 61 -2.22 3.66 11.60
N ASN A 62 -2.89 4.36 10.68
CA ASN A 62 -3.14 3.89 9.32
C ASN A 62 -2.33 4.68 8.29
N TYR A 63 -1.06 4.97 8.58
CA TYR A 63 -0.21 5.68 7.65
C TYR A 63 0.02 4.81 6.40
N SER A 64 -0.37 5.31 5.24
CA SER A 64 -0.31 4.58 3.98
C SER A 64 0.59 5.31 2.99
N THR A 65 1.44 4.56 2.30
CA THR A 65 2.20 5.01 1.13
C THR A 65 1.92 4.06 -0.03
N ASP A 66 2.10 4.51 -1.26
CA ASP A 66 1.88 3.71 -2.46
C ASP A 66 3.00 3.85 -3.49
N ILE A 67 3.25 2.74 -4.18
CA ILE A 67 4.05 2.71 -5.40
C ILE A 67 3.22 2.07 -6.52
N ARG A 68 3.37 2.58 -7.74
CA ARG A 68 2.57 2.19 -8.91
C ARG A 68 3.46 1.65 -10.02
N SER A 69 2.85 1.09 -11.07
CA SER A 69 3.55 0.54 -12.23
C SER A 69 4.61 -0.49 -11.83
N GLN A 70 4.32 -1.28 -10.81
CA GLN A 70 5.19 -2.34 -10.32
C GLN A 70 4.95 -3.64 -11.08
N THR A 71 5.97 -4.50 -11.09
CA THR A 71 5.85 -5.83 -11.68
C THR A 71 5.13 -6.80 -10.74
N LYS A 72 4.70 -7.95 -11.27
CA LYS A 72 4.20 -9.07 -10.46
C LYS A 72 5.22 -9.51 -9.39
N ASN A 73 6.51 -9.49 -9.73
CA ASN A 73 7.57 -9.90 -8.80
C ASN A 73 7.72 -8.90 -7.65
N ASP A 74 7.65 -7.60 -7.93
CA ASP A 74 7.65 -6.57 -6.88
C ASP A 74 6.49 -6.77 -5.90
N ALA A 75 5.29 -7.04 -6.40
CA ALA A 75 4.12 -7.32 -5.58
C ALA A 75 4.32 -8.57 -4.71
N LEU A 76 4.85 -9.65 -5.31
CA LEU A 76 5.15 -10.90 -4.60
C LEU A 76 6.22 -10.71 -3.51
N ASP A 77 7.26 -9.92 -3.79
CA ASP A 77 8.33 -9.64 -2.84
C ASP A 77 7.81 -8.84 -1.65
N CYS A 78 6.88 -7.89 -1.87
CA CYS A 78 6.21 -7.18 -0.80
C CYS A 78 5.35 -8.12 0.07
N ILE A 79 4.57 -9.03 -0.52
CA ILE A 79 3.81 -10.04 0.24
C ILE A 79 4.77 -10.91 1.08
N LYS A 80 5.84 -11.40 0.48
CA LYS A 80 6.85 -12.22 1.18
C LYS A 80 7.52 -11.47 2.32
N ALA A 81 7.81 -10.18 2.14
CA ALA A 81 8.37 -9.33 3.18
C ALA A 81 7.38 -9.18 4.35
N LEU A 82 6.09 -8.94 4.08
CA LEU A 82 5.07 -8.91 5.12
C LEU A 82 4.99 -10.23 5.91
N LEU A 83 5.00 -11.37 5.21
CA LEU A 83 4.96 -12.71 5.84
C LEU A 83 6.18 -12.97 6.73
N ARG A 84 7.35 -12.42 6.39
CA ARG A 84 8.58 -12.52 7.20
C ARG A 84 8.70 -11.42 8.26
N ASN A 85 7.70 -10.56 8.38
CA ASN A 85 7.72 -9.35 9.21
C ASN A 85 8.91 -8.40 8.89
N ASP A 86 9.37 -8.38 7.63
CA ASP A 86 10.47 -7.55 7.15
C ASP A 86 9.99 -6.12 6.85
N MET A 87 9.72 -5.37 7.92
CA MET A 87 9.23 -4.00 7.83
C MET A 87 10.27 -3.03 7.26
N GLY A 88 11.56 -3.38 7.35
CA GLY A 88 12.66 -2.61 6.79
C GLY A 88 12.61 -2.59 5.27
N PHE A 89 12.47 -3.77 4.65
CA PHE A 89 12.28 -3.88 3.20
C PHE A 89 11.04 -3.10 2.73
N LEU A 90 9.88 -3.31 3.38
CA LEU A 90 8.63 -2.64 2.99
C LEU A 90 8.74 -1.12 3.10
N SER A 91 9.38 -0.62 4.16
CA SER A 91 9.60 0.82 4.35
C SER A 91 10.58 1.38 3.33
N SER A 92 11.61 0.64 2.93
CA SER A 92 12.55 1.10 1.90
C SER A 92 11.96 1.05 0.49
N LYS A 93 11.14 0.03 0.18
CA LYS A 93 10.57 -0.20 -1.16
C LYS A 93 9.34 0.68 -1.41
N VAL A 94 8.43 0.76 -0.44
CA VAL A 94 7.12 1.42 -0.56
C VAL A 94 7.02 2.68 0.29
N GLY A 95 7.91 2.86 1.27
CA GLY A 95 7.70 3.79 2.38
C GLY A 95 8.18 5.22 2.22
N GLN A 96 8.60 5.63 1.02
CA GLN A 96 8.85 7.04 0.69
C GLN A 96 7.55 7.86 0.72
#